data_AF-A0A3C1HGY6-F1
#
_entry.id   AF-A0A3C1HGY6-F1
#
_cell.length_a   1.000
_cell.length_b   1.000
_cell.length_c   1.000
_cell.angle_alpha   90.00
_cell.angle_beta   90.00
_cell.angle_gamma   90.00
#
_symmetry.space_group_name_H-M   'P 1'
#
loop_
_entity.id
_entity.type
_entity.pdbx_description
1 polymer ?
#
loop_
_entity_poly.entity_id
_entity_poly.type
_entity_poly.pdbx_seq_one_letter_code
_entity_poly.pdbx_strand_id
1 'polypeptide(L)'
;MPASPGSRPGRHAPPGEVICRCHRSRSGQNRPMHPVSLLRHLILLWFLALPLLVSAGTPSPLQRAEEVPLGALPDGTPISQFTLRNRHGLVVQLISYGATLTSIQVPDREGHFTSVIRGASGLTPYLTGFNAPAPVIGRV
;
A
#
# COMPACT_ATOMS: atom_id res chain seq x y z
N MET A 1 -60.30 -34.93 43.94
CA MET A 1 -61.16 -34.28 44.94
C MET A 1 -60.28 -33.41 45.83
N PRO A 2 -60.67 -32.17 46.17
CA PRO A 2 -61.68 -31.33 45.50
C PRO A 2 -61.13 -30.89 44.10
N ALA A 3 -61.20 -29.68 43.53
CA ALA A 3 -61.87 -28.40 43.84
C ALA A 3 -62.11 -27.59 42.55
N SER A 4 -63.21 -26.84 42.50
CA SER A 4 -63.40 -25.60 41.70
C SER A 4 -64.71 -24.93 42.15
N PRO A 5 -64.68 -23.64 42.52
CA PRO A 5 -65.72 -22.68 42.09
C PRO A 5 -65.09 -21.29 41.78
N GLY A 6 -65.77 -20.34 41.14
CA GLY A 6 -67.15 -20.30 40.59
C GLY A 6 -67.28 -19.17 39.54
N SER A 7 -68.25 -19.25 38.62
CA SER A 7 -69.58 -18.60 38.70
C SER A 7 -69.63 -17.09 38.43
N ARG A 8 -70.21 -16.70 37.27
CA ARG A 8 -70.60 -15.31 36.91
C ARG A 8 -71.73 -14.81 37.83
N PRO A 9 -71.83 -13.49 38.14
CA PRO A 9 -72.62 -12.54 37.30
C PRO A 9 -71.97 -11.13 37.23
N GLY A 10 -72.48 -10.11 36.50
CA GLY A 10 -73.61 -10.01 35.56
C GLY A 10 -74.21 -8.57 35.52
N ARG A 11 -75.23 -8.33 34.68
CA ARG A 11 -76.04 -7.07 34.52
C ARG A 11 -75.26 -5.91 33.88
N HIS A 12 -75.71 -5.24 32.80
CA HIS A 12 -76.98 -4.51 32.51
C HIS A 12 -77.24 -3.27 33.38
N ALA A 13 -76.91 -2.08 32.84
CA ALA A 13 -77.68 -0.83 32.97
C ALA A 13 -77.17 0.28 32.00
N PRO A 14 -78.02 0.86 31.14
CA PRO A 14 -77.91 2.24 30.64
C PRO A 14 -78.84 3.17 31.47
N PRO A 15 -79.13 4.44 31.10
CA PRO A 15 -78.44 5.40 30.22
C PRO A 15 -78.08 6.74 30.92
N GLY A 16 -77.23 7.58 30.30
CA GLY A 16 -76.97 8.98 30.73
C GLY A 16 -76.08 9.10 31.96
N GLU A 17 -75.21 10.11 32.12
CA GLU A 17 -75.41 11.54 31.92
C GLU A 17 -74.13 12.24 31.37
N VAL A 18 -74.26 13.50 30.93
CA VAL A 18 -73.17 14.28 30.33
C VAL A 18 -72.47 15.15 31.39
N ILE A 19 -71.16 14.95 31.60
CA ILE A 19 -70.33 15.88 32.38
C ILE A 19 -69.26 16.49 31.46
N CYS A 20 -69.30 17.81 31.32
CA CYS A 20 -68.42 18.59 30.45
C CYS A 20 -67.21 19.16 31.20
N ARG A 21 -66.08 19.35 30.47
CA ARG A 21 -64.99 20.33 30.75
C ARG A 21 -64.15 19.97 32.00
N CYS A 22 -62.81 19.88 31.94
CA CYS A 22 -61.93 20.96 31.46
C CYS A 22 -60.51 20.51 31.05
N HIS A 23 -60.09 20.97 29.87
CA HIS A 23 -58.73 21.33 29.44
C HIS A 23 -57.52 21.03 30.37
N ARG A 24 -56.65 20.09 29.95
CA ARG A 24 -55.20 20.17 30.25
C ARG A 24 -54.32 19.65 29.11
N SER A 25 -53.39 20.51 28.69
CA SER A 25 -52.41 20.33 27.61
C SER A 25 -51.44 19.16 27.81
N ARG A 26 -51.21 18.40 26.72
CA ARG A 26 -49.92 17.88 26.21
C ARG A 26 -50.16 17.43 24.76
N SER A 27 -49.64 18.06 23.71
CA SER A 27 -48.23 18.16 23.29
C SER A 27 -47.50 16.80 23.33
N GLY A 28 -47.32 16.18 22.15
CA GLY A 28 -46.73 14.83 22.08
C GLY A 28 -46.75 14.14 20.73
N GLN A 29 -45.85 14.55 19.82
CA GLN A 29 -45.16 13.64 18.89
C GLN A 29 -46.00 12.87 17.83
N ASN A 30 -46.39 13.57 16.76
CA ASN A 30 -46.57 12.93 15.45
C ASN A 30 -45.30 12.13 15.10
N ARG A 31 -45.46 10.86 14.70
CA ARG A 31 -44.39 10.06 14.06
C ARG A 31 -44.77 9.76 12.61
N PRO A 32 -44.54 10.69 11.66
CA PRO A 32 -44.60 10.34 10.24
C PRO A 32 -43.56 9.25 9.93
N MET A 33 -43.90 8.33 9.05
CA MET A 33 -43.06 7.16 8.73
C MET A 33 -41.70 7.60 8.17
N HIS A 34 -40.61 6.96 8.61
CA HIS A 34 -39.24 7.37 8.25
C HIS A 34 -38.82 6.90 6.83
N PRO A 35 -38.55 7.79 5.86
CA PRO A 35 -37.88 7.42 4.61
C PRO A 35 -36.35 7.27 4.78
N VAL A 36 -35.82 7.58 5.97
CA VAL A 36 -34.38 7.73 6.26
C VAL A 36 -33.61 6.40 6.17
N SER A 37 -34.29 5.25 6.26
CA SER A 37 -33.64 3.93 6.26
C SER A 37 -32.85 3.66 4.96
N LEU A 38 -33.40 4.02 3.80
CA LEU A 38 -32.78 3.78 2.49
C LEU A 38 -31.51 4.62 2.27
N LEU A 39 -31.51 5.88 2.72
CA LEU A 39 -30.35 6.77 2.59
C LEU A 39 -29.12 6.24 3.35
N ARG A 40 -29.34 5.54 4.48
CA ARG A 40 -28.27 4.92 5.28
C ARG A 40 -27.51 3.84 4.50
N HIS A 41 -28.18 3.11 3.60
CA HIS A 41 -27.55 2.04 2.82
C HIS A 41 -26.74 2.56 1.63
N LEU A 42 -27.15 3.69 1.03
CA LEU A 42 -26.38 4.36 -0.04
C LEU A 42 -25.02 4.85 0.48
N ILE A 43 -24.98 5.45 1.67
CA ILE A 43 -23.74 5.94 2.31
C ILE A 43 -22.79 4.77 2.64
N LEU A 44 -23.34 3.64 3.10
CA LEU A 44 -22.58 2.41 3.40
C LEU A 44 -21.97 1.77 2.14
N LEU A 45 -22.70 1.73 1.02
CA LEU A 45 -22.18 1.26 -0.26
C LEU A 45 -21.08 2.19 -0.81
N TRP A 46 -21.23 3.51 -0.61
CA TRP A 46 -20.20 4.47 -1.00
C TRP A 46 -18.89 4.25 -0.24
N PHE A 47 -18.97 4.04 1.08
CA PHE A 47 -17.80 3.74 1.92
C PHE A 47 -17.14 2.39 1.61
N LEU A 48 -17.92 1.37 1.22
CA LEU A 48 -17.39 0.05 0.88
C LEU A 48 -16.71 0.01 -0.50
N ALA A 49 -17.11 0.89 -1.43
CA ALA A 49 -16.51 0.99 -2.76
C ALA A 49 -15.26 1.89 -2.81
N LEU A 50 -15.12 2.86 -1.90
CA LEU A 50 -14.07 3.87 -1.94
C LEU A 50 -12.61 3.40 -1.76
N PRO A 51 -12.26 2.32 -1.02
CA PRO A 51 -10.85 1.97 -0.79
C PRO A 51 -10.17 1.28 -1.98
N LEU A 52 -10.89 0.97 -3.07
CA LEU A 52 -10.38 0.20 -4.20
C LEU A 52 -9.68 1.01 -5.30
N LEU A 53 -9.73 2.35 -5.26
CA LEU A 53 -9.25 3.20 -6.38
C LEU A 53 -7.91 3.90 -6.16
N VAL A 54 -7.24 3.71 -5.01
CA VAL A 54 -5.96 4.40 -4.70
C VAL A 54 -4.88 3.43 -4.21
N SER A 55 -4.64 2.36 -4.97
CA SER A 55 -3.28 1.81 -5.09
C SER A 55 -2.48 2.65 -6.07
N ALA A 56 -2.29 3.93 -5.74
CA ALA A 56 -1.29 4.77 -6.40
C ALA A 56 0.09 4.22 -6.01
N GLY A 57 0.62 3.33 -6.85
CA GLY A 57 1.93 2.72 -6.64
C GLY A 57 2.96 3.82 -6.43
N THR A 58 3.54 3.89 -5.23
CA THR A 58 4.54 4.90 -4.90
C THR A 58 5.68 4.76 -5.90
N PRO A 59 6.05 5.82 -6.65
CA PRO A 59 7.20 5.74 -7.54
C PRO A 59 8.40 5.47 -6.66
N SER A 60 8.96 4.27 -6.76
CA SER A 60 10.07 3.85 -5.92
C SER A 60 11.20 4.86 -6.11
N PRO A 61 11.76 5.43 -5.02
CA PRO A 61 12.79 6.45 -5.14
C PRO A 61 13.94 5.84 -5.93
N LEU A 62 14.20 6.37 -7.13
CA LEU A 62 15.11 5.75 -8.11
C LEU A 62 16.43 5.40 -7.42
N GLN A 63 16.62 4.10 -7.17
CA GLN A 63 17.76 3.57 -6.42
C GLN A 63 19.00 3.67 -7.30
N ARG A 64 19.55 4.88 -7.31
CA ARG A 64 20.56 5.36 -8.26
C ARG A 64 21.90 4.63 -8.12
N ALA A 65 22.12 4.03 -6.95
CA ALA A 65 23.19 3.09 -6.66
C ALA A 65 22.58 1.88 -5.92
N GLU A 66 22.94 0.69 -6.38
CA GLU A 66 22.66 -0.61 -5.79
C GLU A 66 24.02 -1.25 -5.48
N GLU A 67 24.22 -1.75 -4.25
CA GLU A 67 25.48 -2.37 -3.81
C GLU A 67 25.27 -3.86 -3.55
N VAL A 68 26.16 -4.70 -4.08
CA VAL A 68 26.13 -6.16 -3.94
C VAL A 68 27.54 -6.65 -3.55
N PRO A 69 27.71 -7.48 -2.51
CA PRO A 69 29.01 -8.04 -2.16
C PRO A 69 29.52 -8.98 -3.27
N LEU A 70 30.76 -8.77 -3.72
CA LEU A 70 31.38 -9.51 -4.82
C LEU A 70 32.39 -10.56 -4.31
N GLY A 71 33.08 -10.27 -3.20
CA GLY A 71 34.11 -11.14 -2.63
C GLY A 71 35.03 -10.39 -1.68
N ALA A 72 36.29 -10.83 -1.56
CA ALA A 72 37.33 -10.18 -0.78
C ALA A 72 38.71 -10.35 -1.44
N LEU A 73 39.68 -9.51 -1.07
CA LEU A 73 41.10 -9.71 -1.35
C LEU A 73 41.65 -10.92 -0.56
N PRO A 74 42.82 -11.46 -0.95
CA PRO A 74 43.58 -12.43 -0.12
C PRO A 74 43.81 -11.95 1.32
N ASP A 75 43.98 -10.63 1.51
CA ASP A 75 44.16 -9.98 2.82
C ASP A 75 42.86 -9.81 3.62
N GLY A 76 41.74 -10.38 3.17
CA GLY A 76 40.44 -10.32 3.83
C GLY A 76 39.63 -9.03 3.61
N THR A 77 40.22 -8.01 2.97
CA THR A 77 39.52 -6.74 2.64
C THR A 77 38.31 -7.00 1.72
N PRO A 78 37.08 -6.62 2.11
CA PRO A 78 35.87 -6.89 1.32
C PRO A 78 35.80 -6.06 0.04
N ILE A 79 35.21 -6.63 -1.01
CA ILE A 79 34.92 -5.96 -2.28
C ILE A 79 33.43 -6.03 -2.59
N SER A 80 32.85 -4.87 -2.88
CA SER A 80 31.48 -4.73 -3.38
C SER A 80 31.48 -4.34 -4.85
N GLN A 81 30.44 -4.77 -5.56
CA GLN A 81 30.06 -4.25 -6.87
C GLN A 81 28.93 -3.22 -6.69
N PHE A 82 29.07 -2.07 -7.33
CA PHE A 82 28.07 -1.01 -7.39
C PHE A 82 27.45 -0.96 -8.78
N THR A 83 26.13 -0.98 -8.84
CA THR A 83 25.34 -0.77 -10.05
C THR A 83 24.66 0.59 -9.97
N LEU A 84 25.12 1.53 -10.79
CA LEU A 84 24.56 2.87 -10.91
C LEU A 84 23.56 2.92 -12.05
N ARG A 85 22.36 3.48 -11.83
CA ARG A 85 21.31 3.57 -12.86
C ARG A 85 20.81 5.01 -13.02
N ASN A 86 20.74 5.53 -14.24
CA ASN A 86 20.18 6.85 -14.52
C ASN A 86 18.74 6.80 -15.06
N ARG A 87 18.05 7.96 -15.08
CA ARG A 87 16.65 8.09 -15.55
C ARG A 87 16.43 7.82 -17.05
N HIS A 88 17.51 7.65 -17.82
CA HIS A 88 17.51 7.40 -19.26
C HIS A 88 17.93 5.95 -19.60
N GLY A 89 17.92 5.06 -18.60
CA GLY A 89 18.23 3.63 -18.76
C GLY A 89 19.72 3.27 -18.76
N LEU A 90 20.64 4.24 -18.77
CA LEU A 90 22.08 3.98 -18.75
C LEU A 90 22.46 3.34 -17.40
N VAL A 91 23.11 2.17 -17.46
CA VAL A 91 23.61 1.42 -16.31
C VAL A 91 25.13 1.41 -16.32
N VAL A 92 25.77 1.88 -15.24
CA VAL A 92 27.21 1.71 -15.00
C VAL A 92 27.40 0.68 -13.90
N GLN A 93 28.33 -0.25 -14.09
CA GLN A 93 28.75 -1.19 -13.06
C GLN A 93 30.23 -0.95 -12.76
N LEU A 94 30.60 -0.97 -11.48
CA LEU A 94 31.96 -0.79 -11.01
C LEU A 94 32.21 -1.58 -9.72
N ILE A 95 33.48 -1.79 -9.35
CA ILE A 95 33.87 -2.49 -8.12
C ILE A 95 34.71 -1.60 -7.21
N SER A 96 34.64 -1.79 -5.89
CA SER A 96 35.44 -0.99 -4.93
C SER A 96 36.95 -1.13 -5.15
N TYR A 97 37.41 -2.26 -5.69
CA TYR A 97 38.80 -2.48 -6.07
C TYR A 97 39.24 -1.50 -7.17
N GLY A 98 40.05 -0.51 -6.81
CA GLY A 98 40.53 0.54 -7.71
C GLY A 98 39.44 1.45 -8.30
N ALA A 99 38.22 1.42 -7.72
CA ALA A 99 37.01 2.02 -8.31
C ALA A 99 36.78 1.63 -9.78
N THR A 100 37.17 0.41 -10.15
CA THR A 100 37.28 -0.07 -11.54
C THR A 100 35.91 -0.26 -12.18
N LEU A 101 35.72 0.30 -13.39
CA LEU A 101 34.48 0.11 -14.15
C LEU A 101 34.44 -1.31 -14.77
N THR A 102 33.33 -2.03 -14.59
CA THR A 102 33.14 -3.40 -15.09
C THR A 102 32.15 -3.49 -16.25
N SER A 103 31.17 -2.57 -16.33
CA SER A 103 30.32 -2.40 -17.51
C SER A 103 29.76 -0.99 -17.61
N ILE A 104 29.49 -0.52 -18.83
CA ILE A 104 28.76 0.72 -19.11
C ILE A 104 27.75 0.39 -20.21
N GLN A 105 26.49 0.18 -19.84
CA GLN A 105 25.41 -0.16 -20.77
C GLN A 105 24.80 1.12 -21.34
N VAL A 106 24.92 1.29 -22.66
CA VAL A 106 24.44 2.45 -23.43
C VAL A 106 23.59 1.91 -24.58
N PRO A 107 22.48 2.57 -24.96
CA PRO A 107 21.73 2.20 -26.16
C PRO A 107 22.55 2.47 -27.43
N ASP A 108 22.47 1.58 -28.41
CA ASP A 108 22.90 1.81 -29.79
C ASP A 108 21.91 2.75 -30.54
N ARG A 109 21.99 2.82 -31.88
CA ARG A 109 21.10 3.69 -32.68
C ARG A 109 19.70 3.11 -32.82
N GLU A 110 19.60 1.79 -32.66
CA GLU A 110 18.43 0.96 -32.80
C GLU A 110 17.67 0.79 -31.46
N GLY A 111 18.33 1.10 -30.33
CA GLY A 111 17.79 1.12 -28.98
C GLY A 111 18.28 -0.02 -28.07
N HIS A 112 19.15 -0.92 -28.53
CA HIS A 112 19.65 -2.04 -27.74
C HIS A 112 20.76 -1.59 -26.79
N PHE A 113 20.67 -1.98 -25.52
CA PHE A 113 21.69 -1.68 -24.53
C PHE A 113 22.89 -2.64 -24.65
N THR A 114 24.08 -2.10 -24.89
CA THR A 114 25.32 -2.87 -24.98
C THR A 114 26.43 -2.27 -24.13
N SER A 115 27.38 -3.10 -23.67
CA SER A 115 28.51 -2.65 -22.83
C SER A 115 29.59 -2.02 -23.70
N VAL A 116 29.77 -0.69 -23.61
CA VAL A 116 30.79 0.03 -24.38
C VAL A 116 32.22 -0.13 -23.83
N ILE A 117 32.38 -0.84 -22.70
CA ILE A 117 33.70 -1.23 -22.17
C ILE A 117 33.83 -2.76 -22.06
N ARG A 118 35.06 -3.24 -22.31
CA ARG A 118 35.48 -4.63 -22.19
C ARG A 118 35.92 -4.92 -20.75
N GLY A 119 34.94 -5.03 -19.83
CA GLY A 119 35.17 -5.56 -18.49
C GLY A 119 35.28 -7.10 -18.47
N ALA A 120 35.55 -7.64 -17.29
CA ALA A 120 35.51 -9.07 -17.00
C ALA A 120 34.47 -9.39 -15.90
N SER A 121 33.93 -10.61 -15.91
CA SER A 121 32.93 -11.07 -14.96
C SER A 121 33.55 -11.61 -13.68
N GLY A 122 33.01 -11.22 -12.52
CA GLY A 122 33.51 -11.66 -11.21
C GLY A 122 34.84 -11.01 -10.80
N LEU A 123 35.30 -11.29 -9.59
CA LEU A 123 36.50 -10.66 -9.03
C LEU A 123 37.82 -11.22 -9.58
N THR A 124 37.91 -12.55 -9.75
CA THR A 124 39.17 -13.27 -10.04
C THR A 124 40.02 -12.65 -11.17
N PRO A 125 39.46 -12.26 -12.34
CA PRO A 125 40.26 -11.70 -13.43
C PRO A 125 41.04 -10.45 -13.03
N TYR A 126 40.42 -9.56 -12.24
CA TYR A 126 41.04 -8.30 -11.79
C TYR A 126 42.20 -8.55 -10.81
N LEU A 127 42.18 -9.66 -10.07
CA LEU A 127 43.28 -10.09 -9.21
C LEU A 127 44.40 -10.79 -10.00
N THR A 128 44.08 -11.51 -11.08
CA THR A 128 45.05 -12.25 -11.91
C THR A 128 45.64 -11.41 -13.05
N GLY A 129 45.68 -10.08 -12.91
CA GLY A 129 46.33 -9.19 -13.89
C GLY A 129 45.55 -8.95 -15.20
N PHE A 130 44.21 -9.08 -15.19
CA PHE A 130 43.39 -8.58 -16.29
C PHE A 130 43.64 -7.09 -16.50
N ASN A 131 43.97 -6.68 -17.73
CA ASN A 131 44.08 -5.26 -18.10
C ASN A 131 42.70 -4.60 -18.07
N ALA A 132 42.35 -4.08 -16.90
CA ALA A 132 41.02 -3.58 -16.58
C ALA A 132 40.73 -2.23 -17.25
N PRO A 133 39.52 -2.02 -17.80
CA PRO A 133 39.15 -0.72 -18.35
C PRO A 133 38.90 0.29 -17.22
N ALA A 134 39.50 1.47 -17.35
CA ALA A 134 39.25 2.64 -16.50
C ALA A 134 39.22 2.38 -14.96
N PRO A 135 40.29 1.80 -14.36
CA PRO A 135 40.54 1.97 -12.94
C PRO A 135 40.86 3.44 -12.64
N VAL A 136 40.63 3.89 -11.41
CA VAL A 136 41.08 5.21 -10.95
C VAL A 136 42.59 5.17 -10.69
N ILE A 137 43.35 5.87 -11.54
CA ILE A 137 44.82 5.96 -11.45
C ILE A 137 45.18 7.32 -10.83
N GLY A 138 45.93 7.31 -9.74
CA GLY A 138 46.40 8.51 -9.06
C GLY A 138 47.29 8.19 -7.86
N ARG A 139 47.78 9.24 -7.20
CA ARG A 139 48.51 9.16 -5.93
C ARG A 139 47.66 9.80 -4.83
N VAL A 140 47.65 9.20 -3.64
CA VAL A 140 47.16 9.79 -2.38
C VAL A 140 48.30 10.43 -1.59
#